data_AF-A0A359E1M2-F1
#
_entry.id   AF-A0A359E1M2-F1
#
_cell.length_a   1.000
_cell.length_b   1.000
_cell.length_c   1.000
_cell.angle_alpha   90.00
_cell.angle_beta   90.00
_cell.angle_gamma   90.00
#
_symmetry.space_group_name_H-M   'P 1'
#
loop_
_entity.id
_entity.type
_entity.pdbx_description
1 polymer ?
#
loop_
_entity_poly.entity_id
_entity_poly.type
_entity_poly.pdbx_seq_one_letter_code
_entity_poly.pdbx_strand_id
1 'polypeptide(L)' 'MSNQIRVFVDMDNVLVNFQSGIDQLSEDEKKSYGDDLDNVPGIFSTMKPLPGAIEAYHWLAENFDTYILSTAPWD' A
#
# COMPACT_ATOMS: atom_id res chain seq x y z
N MET A 1 23.68 -24.13 -5.48
CA MET A 1 22.39 -23.43 -5.34
C MET A 1 22.55 -22.09 -6.04
N SER A 2 21.77 -21.80 -7.08
CA SER A 2 21.81 -20.50 -7.75
C SER A 2 21.25 -19.44 -6.81
N ASN A 3 21.97 -18.33 -6.62
CA ASN A 3 21.50 -17.22 -5.80
C ASN A 3 20.44 -16.45 -6.61
N GLN A 4 19.16 -16.64 -6.28
CA GLN A 4 18.06 -15.91 -6.91
C GLN A 4 17.95 -14.53 -6.27
N ILE A 5 17.81 -13.47 -7.07
CA ILE A 5 17.60 -12.12 -6.55
C ILE A 5 16.20 -12.05 -5.94
N ARG A 6 16.13 -11.55 -4.71
CA ARG A 6 14.88 -11.28 -3.99
C ARG A 6 14.61 -9.79 -3.98
N VAL A 7 13.38 -9.41 -4.32
CA VAL A 7 12.93 -8.02 -4.32
C VAL A 7 11.81 -7.88 -3.30
N PHE A 8 11.95 -6.92 -2.38
CA PHE A 8 10.91 -6.53 -1.46
C PHE A 8 10.38 -5.18 -1.91
N VAL A 9 9.08 -5.10 -2.16
CA VAL A 9 8.39 -3.90 -2.62
C VAL A 9 7.51 -3.41 -1.49
N ASP A 10 7.69 -2.15 -1.08
CA ASP A 10 6.81 -1.51 -0.11
C ASP A 10 5.40 -1.31 -0.71
N MET A 11 4.39 -1.17 0.15
CA MET A 11 3.00 -1.00 -0.29
C MET A 11 2.63 0.48 -0.34
N ASP A 12 2.62 1.15 0.82
CA ASP A 12 2.08 2.49 0.95
C ASP A 12 3.02 3.52 0.30
N ASN A 13 2.45 4.31 -0.60
CA ASN A 13 3.16 5.29 -1.43
C ASN A 13 4.22 4.70 -2.38
N VAL A 14 4.20 3.38 -2.60
CA VAL A 14 5.01 2.69 -3.63
C VAL A 14 4.12 1.92 -4.60
N LEU A 15 3.24 1.06 -4.10
CA LEU A 15 2.25 0.34 -4.92
C LEU A 15 0.90 1.06 -4.92
N VAL A 16 0.50 1.64 -3.80
CA VAL A 16 -0.79 2.32 -3.60
C VAL A 16 -0.59 3.70 -3.01
N ASN A 17 -1.49 4.63 -3.31
CA ASN A 17 -1.46 5.98 -2.76
C ASN A 17 -2.31 6.04 -1.49
N PHE A 18 -1.68 6.12 -0.31
CA PHE A 18 -2.40 6.16 0.96
C PHE A 18 -3.32 7.39 1.08
N GLN A 19 -2.87 8.55 0.59
CA GLN A 19 -3.66 9.79 0.57
C GLN A 19 -4.97 9.61 -0.20
N SER A 20 -4.99 8.79 -1.25
CA SER A 20 -6.22 8.54 -2.00
C SER A 20 -7.29 7.81 -1.19
N GLY A 21 -6.92 7.08 -0.13
CA GLY A 21 -7.85 6.51 0.84
C GLY A 21 -8.39 7.59 1.78
N ILE A 22 -7.51 8.45 2.32
CA ILE A 22 -7.88 9.59 3.17
C ILE A 22 -8.85 10.55 2.44
N ASP A 23 -8.59 10.82 1.16
CA ASP A 23 -9.41 11.71 0.34
C ASP A 23 -10.86 11.22 0.16
N GLN A 24 -11.09 9.92 0.37
CA GLN A 24 -12.42 9.30 0.28
C GLN A 24 -13.19 9.29 1.61
N LEU A 25 -12.53 9.65 2.72
CA LEU A 25 -13.18 9.76 4.02
C LEU A 25 -14.12 10.95 4.08
N SER A 26 -15.23 10.79 4.78
CA SER A 26 -16.10 11.90 5.18
C SER A 26 -15.40 12.82 6.18
N GLU A 27 -15.87 14.06 6.28
CA GLU A 27 -15.34 15.02 7.26
C GLU A 27 -15.60 14.56 8.71
N ASP A 28 -16.69 13.83 8.95
CA ASP A 28 -16.99 13.26 10.27
C ASP A 28 -16.01 12.14 10.65
N GLU A 29 -15.63 11.30 9.69
CA GLU A 29 -14.59 10.28 9.89
C GLU A 29 -13.24 10.93 10.17
N LYS A 30 -12.81 11.88 9.34
CA LYS A 30 -11.55 12.62 9.56
C LYS A 30 -11.49 13.26 10.95
N LYS A 31 -12.60 13.86 11.39
CA LYS A 31 -12.70 14.47 12.71
C LYS A 31 -12.68 13.44 13.85
N SER A 32 -13.29 12.28 13.64
CA SER A 32 -13.40 11.24 14.67
C SER A 32 -12.07 10.52 14.92
N TYR A 33 -11.26 10.35 13.87
CA TYR A 33 -9.97 9.65 13.93
C TYR A 33 -8.77 10.60 14.06
N GLY A 34 -8.93 11.89 13.72
CA GLY A 34 -7.89 12.89 13.94
C GLY A 34 -6.62 12.59 13.13
N ASP A 35 -5.50 12.38 13.83
CA ASP A 35 -4.23 12.03 13.20
C ASP A 35 -4.11 10.50 12.94
N ASP A 36 -4.97 9.68 13.53
CA ASP A 36 -4.97 8.21 13.43
C ASP A 36 -5.88 7.73 12.28
N LEU A 37 -5.77 8.37 11.11
CA LEU A 37 -6.65 8.11 9.95
C LEU A 37 -6.45 6.71 9.36
N ASP A 38 -5.30 6.09 9.58
CA ASP A 38 -5.01 4.69 9.22
C ASP A 38 -5.85 3.68 10.00
N ASN A 39 -6.40 4.06 11.16
CA ASN A 39 -7.29 3.22 11.95
C ASN A 39 -8.76 3.24 11.47
N VAL A 40 -9.10 4.02 10.44
CA VAL A 40 -10.45 4.02 9.89
C VAL A 40 -10.76 2.64 9.28
N PRO A 41 -11.86 1.97 9.70
CA PRO A 41 -12.19 0.64 9.23
C PRO A 41 -12.28 0.55 7.69
N GLY A 42 -11.43 -0.28 7.11
CA GLY A 42 -11.41 -0.54 5.68
C GLY A 42 -10.69 0.52 4.84
N ILE A 43 -10.05 1.54 5.42
CA ILE A 43 -9.37 2.61 4.67
C ILE A 43 -8.38 2.06 3.63
N PHE A 44 -7.58 1.06 4.01
CA PHE A 44 -6.60 0.45 3.12
C PHE A 44 -7.21 -0.18 1.86
N SER A 45 -8.46 -0.65 1.94
CA SER A 45 -9.15 -1.24 0.79
C SER A 45 -9.60 -0.20 -0.24
N THR A 46 -9.61 1.09 0.14
CA THR A 46 -10.04 2.19 -0.72
C THR A 46 -8.88 2.85 -1.47
N MET A 47 -7.63 2.52 -1.12
CA MET A 47 -6.44 3.11 -1.73
C MET A 47 -6.35 2.77 -3.21
N LYS A 48 -5.93 3.74 -4.01
CA LYS A 48 -5.74 3.60 -5.45
C LYS A 48 -4.30 3.22 -5.77
N PRO A 49 -4.05 2.33 -6.75
CA PRO A 49 -2.71 2.05 -7.23
C PRO A 49 -2.00 3.32 -7.73
N LEU A 50 -0.69 3.40 -7.53
CA LEU A 50 0.13 4.41 -8.21
C LEU A 50 0.25 4.07 -9.71
N PRO A 51 0.39 5.07 -10.61
CA PRO A 51 0.55 4.83 -12.03
C PRO A 51 1.73 3.88 -12.32
N GLY A 52 1.47 2.80 -13.06
CA GLY A 52 2.49 1.81 -13.42
C GLY A 52 2.84 0.80 -12.33
N ALA A 53 2.30 0.93 -11.11
CA ALA A 53 2.66 0.07 -9.99
C ALA A 53 2.26 -1.40 -10.22
N ILE A 54 1.07 -1.63 -10.78
CA ILE A 54 0.57 -2.98 -11.07
C ILE A 54 1.44 -3.63 -12.14
N GLU A 55 1.66 -2.94 -13.26
CA GLU A 55 2.47 -3.44 -14.37
C GLU A 55 3.91 -3.71 -13.95
N ALA A 56 4.51 -2.81 -13.16
CA ALA A 56 5.87 -2.96 -12.66
C ALA A 56 5.99 -4.13 -11.66
N TYR A 57 5.01 -4.30 -10.76
CA TYR A 57 5.03 -5.42 -9.82
C TYR A 57 4.92 -6.76 -10.54
N HIS A 58 4.03 -6.88 -11.53
CA HIS A 58 3.92 -8.08 -12.36
C HIS A 58 5.25 -8.39 -13.07
N TRP A 59 5.87 -7.38 -13.68
CA TRP A 59 7.17 -7.56 -14.31
C TRP A 59 8.24 -8.03 -13.33
N LEU A 60 8.30 -7.45 -12.12
CA LEU A 60 9.24 -7.89 -11.07
C LEU A 60 8.98 -9.33 -10.66
N ALA A 61 7.72 -9.71 -10.45
CA ALA A 61 7.32 -11.06 -10.04
C ALA A 61 7.62 -12.14 -11.10
N GLU A 62 7.63 -11.77 -12.38
CA GLU A 62 8.03 -12.67 -13.48
C GLU A 62 9.54 -12.88 -13.56
N ASN A 63 10.35 -11.93 -13.06
CA ASN A 63 11.80 -11.92 -13.23
C ASN A 63 12.59 -12.22 -11.94
N PHE A 64 12.00 -12.01 -10.77
CA PHE A 64 12.64 -12.12 -9.45
C PHE A 64 11.71 -12.77 -8.42
N ASP A 65 12.30 -13.30 -7.34
CA ASP A 65 11.55 -13.76 -6.16
C ASP A 65 11.01 -12.51 -5.43
N THR A 66 9.80 -12.09 -5.75
CA THR A 66 9.25 -10.76 -5.39
C THR A 66 8.17 -10.86 -4.33
N TYR A 67 8.27 -10.02 -3.29
CA TYR A 67 7.33 -9.97 -2.17
C TYR A 67 6.88 -8.54 -1.92
N ILE A 68 5.61 -8.36 -1.54
CA ILE A 68 5.16 -7.14 -0.88
C ILE A 68 5.60 -7.22 0.59
N LEU A 69 6.34 -6.22 1.05
CA LEU A 69 6.76 -6.10 2.44
C LEU A 69 6.25 -4.77 2.98
N SER A 70 5.24 -4.83 3.85
CA SER A 70 4.58 -3.67 4.42
C SER A 70 4.46 -3.81 5.95
N THR A 71 4.21 -2.69 6.62
CA THR A 71 4.00 -2.62 8.07
C THR A 71 2.52 -2.35 8.32
N ALA A 72 1.86 -3.22 9.07
CA ALA A 72 0.51 -2.92 9.55
C ALA A 72 0.57 -1.84 10.65
N PRO A 73 -0.46 -0.99 10.78
CA PRO A 73 -0.59 -0.12 11.96
C PRO A 73 -0.57 -0.96 13.25
N TRP A 74 -0.12 -0.33 14.34
CA TRP A 74 0.18 -1.03 15.60
C TRP A 74 -1.03 -1.22 16.52
N ASP A 75 -2.15 -0.58 16.20
CA ASP A 75 -3.35 -0.48 17.04
C ASP A 75 -4.55 -1.27 16.50
#